data_AF-A0A7H0H5X5-F1
#
_entry.id   AF-A0A7H0H5X5-F1
#
_cell.length_a   1.000
_cell.length_b   1.000
_cell.length_c   1.000
_cell.angle_alpha   90.00
_cell.angle_beta   90.00
_cell.angle_gamma   90.00
#
_symmetry.space_group_name_H-M   'P 1'
#
loop_
_entity.id
_entity.type
_entity.pdbx_description
1 polymer ?
#
loop_
_entity_poly.entity_id
_entity_poly.type
_entity_poly.pdbx_seq_one_letter_code
_entity_poly.pdbx_strand_id
1 'polypeptide(L)'
;MSGARSGRESGTAAGTVHRSGSPGRAVRAPASAPGPLLPRGPLARLLHAGNRAVSTLLTVARQEDGEAAPEPAGPAPRLDAPGIADARRYYTSQPWRYTAAILAQLRTTLGLGAEGGADDALVLAVADWQATNGSGDPALLVDGKAGPRTLPRIFTSGLNVAGEGEAFGGEVQTEVVDQWATLATPAARRDRLVELVNQRLVAAGVPAVTGAVDPVPVNSGSFDFEFWTMLIGDEALGGDEVTQDAAAEVADTVYHEARHTEQWFRMAQFRASQGLSAPGIAAELGIPLAIARQARDAPLVRGSVPALIAQGWWDSVYGGGADHRERVLTEVEAAATARDATEAALEADPSPANQAAHDAATERFQRAHDAYRNLPEENDAWATGPAAAAGITRGSPPPTDSPAGTPPASGGPAHDVMPEENLP
;
A
#
# COMPACT_ATOMS: atom_id res chain seq x y z
N MET A 1 -56.97 20.36 -0.79
CA MET A 1 -58.28 20.02 -0.21
C MET A 1 -58.98 19.10 -1.20
N SER A 2 -58.83 17.77 -1.08
CA SER A 2 -59.52 16.80 -0.20
C SER A 2 -60.91 16.36 -0.71
N GLY A 3 -61.10 15.04 -0.85
CA GLY A 3 -62.36 14.32 -1.12
C GLY A 3 -62.33 13.58 -2.48
N ALA A 4 -62.11 12.27 -2.65
CA ALA A 4 -62.45 11.01 -1.96
C ALA A 4 -63.85 10.42 -2.25
N ARG A 5 -63.85 9.10 -2.57
CA ARG A 5 -64.94 8.08 -2.63
C ARG A 5 -65.76 8.00 -3.93
N SER A 6 -66.32 6.88 -4.38
CA SER A 6 -66.24 5.42 -4.14
C SER A 6 -67.38 4.83 -5.00
N GLY A 7 -67.21 3.72 -5.71
CA GLY A 7 -68.33 3.04 -6.39
C GLY A 7 -67.96 1.65 -6.92
N ARG A 8 -68.74 0.65 -6.49
CA ARG A 8 -68.65 -0.81 -6.70
C ARG A 8 -69.42 -1.29 -7.94
N GLU A 9 -69.32 -2.60 -8.19
CA GLU A 9 -70.24 -3.54 -8.90
C GLU A 9 -69.76 -3.99 -10.29
N SER A 10 -69.16 -5.19 -10.44
CA SER A 10 -69.71 -6.58 -10.49
C SER A 10 -70.36 -6.96 -11.82
N GLY A 11 -69.80 -7.98 -12.49
CA GLY A 11 -70.36 -8.60 -13.69
C GLY A 11 -69.54 -9.80 -14.17
N THR A 12 -69.99 -11.01 -13.79
CA THR A 12 -69.53 -12.34 -14.19
C THR A 12 -69.85 -12.69 -15.64
N ALA A 13 -68.94 -13.40 -16.35
CA ALA A 13 -69.33 -14.34 -17.40
C ALA A 13 -68.23 -15.41 -17.64
N ALA A 14 -68.71 -16.62 -17.89
CA ALA A 14 -67.99 -17.89 -17.89
C ALA A 14 -67.15 -18.16 -19.14
N GLY A 15 -66.14 -19.03 -18.99
CA GLY A 15 -65.36 -19.59 -20.10
C GLY A 15 -64.59 -20.84 -19.67
N THR A 16 -65.25 -22.00 -19.78
CA THR A 16 -64.69 -23.34 -19.58
C THR A 16 -63.90 -23.78 -20.82
N VAL A 17 -62.58 -24.04 -20.73
CA VAL A 17 -61.89 -24.91 -21.70
C VAL A 17 -60.70 -25.67 -21.07
N HIS A 18 -60.81 -27.00 -21.13
CA HIS A 18 -59.81 -28.09 -21.12
C HIS A 18 -58.57 -28.12 -20.22
N ARG A 19 -58.59 -29.13 -19.35
CA ARG A 19 -57.42 -29.88 -18.84
C ARG A 19 -56.63 -30.50 -20.00
N SER A 20 -55.32 -30.34 -19.97
CA SER A 20 -54.37 -31.37 -20.41
C SER A 20 -53.22 -31.42 -19.42
N GLY A 21 -52.98 -32.61 -18.87
CA GLY A 21 -51.94 -32.86 -17.89
C GLY A 21 -50.56 -32.91 -18.52
N SER A 22 -49.54 -32.55 -17.75
CA SER A 22 -48.15 -32.90 -18.03
C SER A 22 -47.41 -33.23 -16.74
N PRO A 23 -46.44 -34.16 -16.78
CA PRO A 23 -46.01 -34.95 -15.64
C PRO A 23 -44.97 -34.23 -14.79
N GLY A 24 -44.90 -34.64 -13.52
CA GLY A 24 -44.04 -34.07 -12.50
C GLY A 24 -42.55 -34.04 -12.89
N ARG A 25 -41.94 -32.88 -12.68
CA ARG A 25 -40.49 -32.67 -12.74
C ARG A 25 -39.92 -32.79 -11.34
N ALA A 26 -39.00 -33.74 -11.17
CA ALA A 26 -38.29 -34.03 -9.93
C ALA A 26 -37.56 -32.79 -9.37
N VAL A 27 -37.71 -32.58 -8.05
CA VAL A 27 -36.93 -31.62 -7.27
C VAL A 27 -35.51 -32.17 -7.15
N ARG A 28 -34.56 -31.50 -7.79
CA ARG A 28 -33.11 -31.78 -7.65
C ARG A 28 -32.60 -31.03 -6.42
N ALA A 29 -31.88 -31.74 -5.56
CA ALA A 29 -31.17 -31.17 -4.40
C ALA A 29 -30.17 -30.07 -4.83
N PRO A 30 -29.90 -29.06 -3.98
CA PRO A 30 -28.92 -28.03 -4.28
C PRO A 30 -27.52 -28.64 -4.36
N ALA A 31 -26.83 -28.38 -5.46
CA ALA A 31 -25.43 -28.72 -5.64
C ALA A 31 -24.57 -27.94 -4.63
N SER A 32 -23.63 -28.63 -4.01
CA SER A 32 -22.59 -28.07 -3.14
C SER A 32 -21.93 -26.86 -3.82
N ALA A 33 -21.80 -25.78 -3.07
CA ALA A 33 -21.12 -24.58 -3.51
C ALA A 33 -19.67 -24.93 -3.94
N PRO A 34 -19.20 -24.41 -5.09
CA PRO A 34 -17.79 -24.51 -5.43
C PRO A 34 -16.98 -23.75 -4.39
N GLY A 35 -15.88 -24.34 -3.92
CA GLY A 35 -14.91 -23.68 -3.04
C GLY A 35 -14.36 -22.39 -3.67
N PRO A 36 -13.76 -21.50 -2.87
CA PRO A 36 -13.30 -20.21 -3.35
C PRO A 36 -12.27 -20.42 -4.45
N LEU A 37 -12.63 -19.99 -5.66
CA LEU A 37 -11.70 -19.87 -6.78
C LEU A 37 -10.75 -18.73 -6.41
N LEU A 38 -9.47 -19.03 -6.28
CA LEU A 38 -8.43 -18.01 -6.20
C LEU A 38 -8.58 -17.05 -7.40
N PRO A 39 -8.59 -15.72 -7.18
CA PRO A 39 -8.85 -14.77 -8.25
C PRO A 39 -7.69 -14.79 -9.26
N ARG A 40 -7.98 -15.22 -10.49
CA ARG A 40 -7.10 -15.08 -11.66
C ARG A 40 -7.33 -13.74 -12.36
N GLY A 41 -7.16 -12.64 -11.62
CA GLY A 41 -7.33 -11.28 -12.12
C GLY A 41 -6.04 -10.46 -11.97
N PRO A 42 -5.88 -9.37 -12.74
CA PRO A 42 -4.72 -8.46 -12.69
C PRO A 42 -4.45 -7.86 -11.31
N LEU A 43 -5.46 -7.87 -10.42
CA LEU A 43 -5.35 -7.42 -9.03
C LEU A 43 -4.46 -8.31 -8.14
N ALA A 44 -4.31 -9.61 -8.44
CA ALA A 44 -3.44 -10.51 -7.67
C ALA A 44 -1.93 -10.23 -7.88
N ARG A 45 -1.57 -9.41 -8.87
CA ARG A 45 -0.17 -9.08 -9.20
C ARG A 45 0.47 -8.07 -8.24
N LEU A 46 -0.35 -7.35 -7.47
CA LEU A 46 0.13 -6.45 -6.40
C LEU A 46 0.86 -7.22 -5.29
N LEU A 47 0.51 -8.48 -5.06
CA LEU A 47 1.09 -9.31 -3.99
C LEU A 47 2.55 -9.72 -4.25
N HIS A 48 3.11 -9.48 -5.44
CA HIS A 48 4.45 -10.00 -5.82
C HIS A 48 5.52 -8.92 -5.97
N ALA A 49 5.19 -7.64 -5.74
CA ALA A 49 6.16 -6.54 -5.76
C ALA A 49 6.58 -6.10 -4.35
N GLY A 50 6.65 -7.02 -3.38
CA GLY A 50 7.08 -6.71 -2.02
C GLY A 50 8.47 -6.06 -1.99
N ASN A 51 8.61 -4.97 -1.23
CA ASN A 51 9.76 -4.07 -1.22
C ASN A 51 11.14 -4.74 -0.93
N ARG A 52 11.18 -5.92 -0.29
CA ARG A 52 12.43 -6.62 0.10
C ARG A 52 13.33 -7.01 -1.06
N ALA A 53 12.77 -7.55 -2.15
CA ALA A 53 13.58 -8.07 -3.25
C ALA A 53 14.24 -6.96 -4.09
N VAL A 54 13.84 -5.70 -3.88
CA VAL A 54 14.30 -4.59 -4.71
C VAL A 54 15.22 -3.62 -3.96
N SER A 55 14.90 -3.28 -2.71
CA SER A 55 15.72 -2.34 -1.92
C SER A 55 17.07 -2.92 -1.52
N THR A 56 17.11 -4.20 -1.12
CA THR A 56 18.34 -4.84 -0.63
C THR A 56 19.37 -5.05 -1.75
N LEU A 57 18.92 -5.28 -3.00
CA LEU A 57 19.80 -5.42 -4.17
C LEU A 57 20.23 -4.07 -4.77
N LEU A 58 19.37 -3.04 -4.74
CA LEU A 58 19.75 -1.69 -5.19
C LEU A 58 20.80 -1.02 -4.28
N THR A 59 20.80 -1.35 -2.98
CA THR A 59 21.77 -0.82 -2.02
C THR A 59 23.16 -1.44 -2.23
N VAL A 60 23.23 -2.76 -2.49
CA VAL A 60 24.48 -3.46 -2.80
C VAL A 60 25.07 -2.98 -4.12
N ALA A 61 24.27 -2.84 -5.18
CA ALA A 61 24.74 -2.34 -6.48
C ALA A 61 25.26 -0.89 -6.44
N ARG A 62 24.75 -0.05 -5.52
CA ARG A 62 25.24 1.34 -5.34
C ARG A 62 26.42 1.45 -4.37
N GLN A 63 26.64 0.47 -3.50
CA GLN A 63 27.77 0.48 -2.56
C GLN A 63 29.09 0.00 -3.16
N GLU A 64 29.07 -0.80 -4.23
CA GLU A 64 30.30 -1.27 -4.88
C GLU A 64 31.00 -0.17 -5.71
N ASP A 65 30.25 0.84 -6.16
CA ASP A 65 30.79 2.05 -6.79
C ASP A 65 30.97 3.16 -5.73
N GLY A 66 31.93 2.96 -4.82
CA GLY A 66 32.34 3.93 -3.79
C GLY A 66 32.95 5.23 -4.34
N GLU A 67 32.33 5.85 -5.35
CA GLU A 67 32.54 7.24 -5.68
C GLU A 67 31.92 8.12 -4.59
N ALA A 68 32.70 9.09 -4.12
CA ALA A 68 32.24 10.11 -3.20
C ALA A 68 30.92 10.70 -3.68
N ALA A 69 29.92 10.79 -2.79
CA ALA A 69 28.64 11.42 -3.08
C ALA A 69 28.91 12.73 -3.84
N PRO A 70 28.36 12.90 -5.06
CA PRO A 70 28.65 14.06 -5.88
C PRO A 70 28.35 15.31 -5.07
N GLU A 71 29.23 16.33 -5.17
CA GLU A 71 28.94 17.65 -4.62
C GLU A 71 27.51 18.04 -4.98
N PRO A 72 26.74 18.64 -4.06
CA PRO A 72 25.34 18.97 -4.30
C PRO A 72 25.26 19.74 -5.61
N ALA A 73 24.64 19.10 -6.61
CA ALA A 73 24.46 19.70 -7.91
C ALA A 73 23.89 21.10 -7.70
N GLY A 74 24.47 22.10 -8.38
CA GLY A 74 23.90 23.45 -8.39
C GLY A 74 22.39 23.39 -8.69
N PRO A 75 21.63 24.44 -8.31
CA PRO A 75 20.16 24.41 -8.34
C PRO A 75 19.67 23.78 -9.64
N ALA A 76 18.85 22.72 -9.52
CA ALA A 76 18.37 21.95 -10.65
C ALA A 76 17.91 22.89 -11.77
N PRO A 77 18.27 22.61 -13.04
CA PRO A 77 17.95 23.52 -14.13
C PRO A 77 16.45 23.80 -14.14
N ARG A 78 16.09 25.08 -14.00
CA ARG A 78 14.72 25.54 -14.12
C ARG A 78 14.16 25.11 -15.47
N LEU A 79 12.86 24.82 -15.51
CA LEU A 79 12.14 24.47 -16.73
C LEU A 79 12.43 25.48 -17.84
N ASP A 80 12.71 24.97 -19.04
CA ASP A 80 12.82 25.79 -20.24
C ASP A 80 11.42 26.24 -20.72
N ALA A 81 11.37 27.12 -21.73
CA ALA A 81 10.10 27.63 -22.25
C ALA A 81 9.15 26.52 -22.75
N PRO A 82 9.61 25.47 -23.46
CA PRO A 82 8.80 24.29 -23.74
C PRO A 82 8.23 23.59 -22.50
N GLY A 83 9.05 23.33 -21.48
CA GLY A 83 8.62 22.71 -20.24
C GLY A 83 7.58 23.53 -19.49
N ILE A 84 7.76 24.86 -19.44
CA ILE A 84 6.77 25.78 -18.86
C ILE A 84 5.45 25.70 -19.62
N ALA A 85 5.49 25.74 -20.96
CA ALA A 85 4.30 25.68 -21.79
C ALA A 85 3.56 24.32 -21.66
N ASP A 86 4.29 23.22 -21.53
CA ASP A 86 3.73 21.88 -21.31
C ASP A 86 3.05 21.77 -19.94
N ALA A 87 3.72 22.21 -18.87
CA ALA A 87 3.14 22.25 -17.53
C ALA A 87 1.89 23.15 -17.48
N ARG A 88 1.92 24.32 -18.11
CA ARG A 88 0.74 25.21 -18.19
C ARG A 88 -0.43 24.52 -18.91
N ARG A 89 -0.15 23.79 -19.99
CA ARG A 89 -1.14 23.00 -20.72
C ARG A 89 -1.75 21.92 -19.83
N TYR A 90 -0.92 21.21 -19.06
CA TYR A 90 -1.38 20.19 -18.12
C TYR A 90 -2.47 20.71 -17.17
N TYR A 91 -2.33 21.91 -16.61
CA TYR A 91 -3.39 22.48 -15.78
C TYR A 91 -4.62 22.92 -16.58
N THR A 92 -4.40 23.65 -17.67
CA THR A 92 -5.47 24.29 -18.45
C THR A 92 -6.29 23.32 -19.29
N SER A 93 -5.78 22.12 -19.59
CA SER A 93 -6.52 21.06 -20.28
C SER A 93 -7.52 20.31 -19.39
N GLN A 94 -7.45 20.50 -18.07
CA GLN A 94 -8.32 19.85 -17.08
C GLN A 94 -8.90 20.86 -16.07
N PRO A 95 -9.65 21.88 -16.54
CA PRO A 95 -10.22 22.91 -15.67
C PRO A 95 -11.22 22.37 -14.64
N TRP A 96 -11.76 21.16 -14.86
CA TRP A 96 -12.61 20.47 -13.89
C TRP A 96 -11.83 19.86 -12.72
N ARG A 97 -10.53 19.60 -12.89
CA ARG A 97 -9.62 19.13 -11.83
C ARG A 97 -8.94 20.30 -11.14
N TYR A 98 -8.41 21.24 -11.91
CA TYR A 98 -7.78 22.45 -11.38
C TYR A 98 -8.75 23.63 -11.45
N THR A 99 -9.74 23.58 -10.57
CA THR A 99 -10.69 24.69 -10.40
C THR A 99 -9.96 25.93 -9.88
N ALA A 100 -10.59 27.11 -10.00
CA ALA A 100 -10.03 28.34 -9.44
C ALA A 100 -9.71 28.22 -7.94
N ALA A 101 -10.54 27.51 -7.17
CA ALA A 101 -10.31 27.26 -5.75
C ALA A 101 -9.07 26.39 -5.50
N ILE A 102 -8.89 25.30 -6.25
CA ILE A 102 -7.72 24.43 -6.15
C ILE A 102 -6.45 25.17 -6.55
N LEU A 103 -6.49 25.95 -7.64
CA LEU A 103 -5.36 26.76 -8.09
C LEU A 103 -5.00 27.82 -7.05
N ALA A 104 -5.97 28.53 -6.48
CA ALA A 104 -5.74 29.50 -5.42
C ALA A 104 -5.09 28.86 -4.17
N GLN A 105 -5.56 27.67 -3.78
CA GLN A 105 -4.98 26.92 -2.67
C GLN A 105 -3.54 26.48 -2.97
N LEU A 106 -3.28 25.89 -4.14
CA LEU A 106 -1.95 25.47 -4.57
C LEU A 106 -0.97 26.66 -4.63
N ARG A 107 -1.40 27.79 -5.20
CA ARG A 107 -0.61 29.03 -5.25
C ARG A 107 -0.24 29.51 -3.85
N THR A 108 -1.23 29.58 -2.95
CA THR A 108 -1.01 30.04 -1.58
C THR A 108 -0.04 29.12 -0.82
N THR A 109 -0.18 27.79 -0.95
CA THR A 109 0.73 26.83 -0.34
C THR A 109 2.16 26.98 -0.84
N LEU A 110 2.35 27.39 -2.10
CA LEU A 110 3.65 27.63 -2.72
C LEU A 110 4.18 29.06 -2.51
N GLY A 111 3.55 29.86 -1.64
CA GLY A 111 3.97 31.23 -1.32
C GLY A 111 3.66 32.27 -2.41
N LEU A 112 2.81 31.92 -3.39
CA LEU A 112 2.30 32.87 -4.39
C LEU A 112 1.01 33.54 -3.91
N GLY A 113 0.63 34.65 -4.55
CA GLY A 113 -0.69 35.23 -4.36
C GLY A 113 -1.80 34.26 -4.79
N ALA A 114 -2.87 34.18 -4.00
CA ALA A 114 -4.03 33.33 -4.28
C ALA A 114 -4.70 33.66 -5.63
N GLU A 115 -4.65 34.94 -6.03
CA GLU A 115 -5.07 35.38 -7.35
C GLU A 115 -4.11 34.87 -8.43
N GLY A 116 -4.69 34.38 -9.53
CA GLY A 116 -3.97 33.86 -10.67
C GLY A 116 -4.45 32.47 -11.07
N GLY A 117 -4.25 32.13 -12.34
CA GLY A 117 -4.59 30.82 -12.87
C GLY A 117 -3.39 29.88 -12.85
N ALA A 118 -3.40 28.93 -13.78
CA ALA A 118 -2.22 28.20 -14.16
C ALA A 118 -1.36 29.05 -15.09
N ASP A 119 -0.56 29.94 -14.51
CA ASP A 119 0.41 30.80 -15.17
C ASP A 119 1.85 30.31 -14.96
N ASP A 120 2.83 31.03 -15.51
CA ASP A 120 4.25 30.66 -15.41
C ASP A 120 4.79 30.75 -13.99
N ALA A 121 4.25 31.67 -13.18
CA ALA A 121 4.64 31.79 -11.79
C ALA A 121 4.27 30.52 -11.00
N LEU A 122 3.05 30.00 -11.20
CA LEU A 122 2.65 28.74 -10.58
C LEU A 122 3.52 27.57 -11.05
N VAL A 123 3.72 27.43 -12.35
CA VAL A 123 4.52 26.34 -12.93
C VAL A 123 5.95 26.34 -12.39
N LEU A 124 6.59 27.50 -12.36
CA LEU A 124 7.96 27.63 -11.83
C LEU A 124 8.01 27.41 -10.31
N ALA A 125 7.00 27.86 -9.56
CA ALA A 125 6.94 27.60 -8.11
C ALA A 125 6.78 26.10 -7.81
N VAL A 126 5.99 25.38 -8.61
CA VAL A 126 5.87 23.92 -8.50
C VAL A 126 7.20 23.25 -8.83
N ALA A 127 7.87 23.67 -9.91
CA ALA A 127 9.17 23.12 -10.29
C ALA A 127 10.25 23.39 -9.22
N ASP A 128 10.34 24.61 -8.70
CA ASP A 128 11.26 24.98 -7.62
C ASP A 128 10.94 24.15 -6.35
N TRP A 129 9.66 23.93 -6.03
CA TRP A 129 9.25 23.06 -4.94
C TRP A 129 9.65 21.59 -5.17
N GLN A 130 9.43 21.04 -6.37
CA GLN A 130 9.81 19.68 -6.74
C GLN A 130 11.33 19.49 -6.64
N ALA A 131 12.11 20.47 -7.11
CA ALA A 131 13.57 20.42 -7.04
C ALA A 131 14.10 20.45 -5.59
N THR A 132 13.43 21.20 -4.71
CA THR A 132 13.89 21.42 -3.33
C THR A 132 13.39 20.35 -2.35
N ASN A 133 12.13 19.93 -2.50
CA ASN A 133 11.44 19.06 -1.55
C ASN A 133 11.12 17.67 -2.14
N GLY A 134 11.23 17.51 -3.46
CA GLY A 134 11.00 16.26 -4.16
C GLY A 134 12.26 15.40 -4.37
N SER A 135 13.41 15.83 -3.84
CA SER A 135 14.70 15.14 -3.95
C SER A 135 14.82 13.88 -3.09
N GLY A 136 13.79 13.55 -2.30
CA GLY A 136 13.66 12.24 -1.65
C GLY A 136 13.26 11.15 -2.66
N ASP A 137 13.80 9.95 -2.47
CA ASP A 137 13.57 8.78 -3.30
C ASP A 137 12.12 8.24 -3.14
N PRO A 138 11.37 7.97 -4.23
CA PRO A 138 11.66 8.19 -5.65
C PRO A 138 11.67 9.66 -6.02
N ALA A 139 12.75 10.04 -6.72
CA ALA A 139 12.99 11.39 -7.19
C ALA A 139 11.77 11.89 -7.97
N LEU A 140 11.09 12.88 -7.41
CA LEU A 140 9.96 13.51 -8.05
C LEU A 140 10.46 14.27 -9.28
N LEU A 141 9.89 13.98 -10.46
CA LEU A 141 10.28 14.70 -11.67
C LEU A 141 9.99 16.20 -11.50
N VAL A 142 10.99 17.02 -11.81
CA VAL A 142 10.87 18.48 -11.87
C VAL A 142 10.23 18.85 -13.21
N ASP A 143 8.91 18.73 -13.28
CA ASP A 143 8.10 18.94 -14.49
C ASP A 143 7.14 20.13 -14.37
N GLY A 144 7.10 20.81 -13.21
CA GLY A 144 6.20 21.92 -12.93
C GLY A 144 4.73 21.52 -12.85
N LYS A 145 4.44 20.21 -12.76
CA LYS A 145 3.08 19.65 -12.70
C LYS A 145 2.79 19.19 -11.28
N ALA A 146 1.86 19.88 -10.64
CA ALA A 146 1.27 19.48 -9.37
C ALA A 146 0.23 18.38 -9.61
N GLY A 147 0.68 17.23 -10.12
CA GLY A 147 -0.15 16.07 -10.42
C GLY A 147 -0.20 15.05 -9.29
N PRO A 148 -0.65 13.81 -9.56
CA PRO A 148 -0.82 12.77 -8.56
C PRO A 148 0.42 12.38 -7.75
N ARG A 149 1.63 12.62 -8.27
CA ARG A 149 2.91 12.40 -7.56
C ARG A 149 3.31 13.58 -6.66
N THR A 150 2.96 14.80 -7.09
CA THR A 150 3.39 16.05 -6.46
C THR A 150 2.40 16.53 -5.40
N LEU A 151 1.08 16.45 -5.68
CA LEU A 151 0.05 16.96 -4.78
C LEU A 151 0.05 16.30 -3.40
N PRO A 152 0.16 14.96 -3.26
CA PRO A 152 0.18 14.34 -1.94
C PRO A 152 1.34 14.81 -1.05
N ARG A 153 2.45 15.21 -1.68
CA ARG A 153 3.65 15.69 -0.99
C ARG A 153 3.59 17.20 -0.67
N ILE A 154 2.91 18.02 -1.49
CA ILE A 154 2.62 19.43 -1.17
C ILE A 154 1.54 19.53 -0.07
N PHE A 155 0.51 18.70 -0.17
CA PHE A 155 -0.65 18.68 0.72
C PHE A 155 -0.67 17.40 1.53
N THR A 156 0.27 17.30 2.47
CA THR A 156 0.41 16.16 3.36
C THR A 156 -0.86 15.90 4.16
N SER A 157 -1.25 14.64 4.27
CA SER A 157 -2.40 14.19 5.06
C SER A 157 -2.22 12.76 5.54
N GLY A 158 -2.85 12.43 6.68
CA GLY A 158 -2.81 11.09 7.26
C GLY A 158 -1.38 10.67 7.56
N LEU A 159 -0.98 9.49 7.06
CA LEU A 159 0.35 8.92 7.31
C LEU A 159 1.48 9.71 6.62
N ASN A 160 1.17 10.60 5.67
CA ASN A 160 2.19 11.46 5.05
C ASN A 160 2.40 12.79 5.79
N VAL A 161 1.79 13.00 6.96
CA VAL A 161 2.06 14.19 7.78
C VAL A 161 3.47 14.06 8.39
N ALA A 162 4.24 15.15 8.32
CA ALA A 162 5.60 15.18 8.86
C ALA A 162 5.64 14.75 10.34
N GLY A 163 6.54 13.82 10.67
CA GLY A 163 6.68 13.26 12.01
C GLY A 163 5.88 11.98 12.28
N GLU A 164 4.84 11.66 11.48
CA GLU A 164 4.04 10.45 11.71
C GLU A 164 4.83 9.16 11.45
N GLY A 165 5.68 9.17 10.42
CA GLY A 165 6.57 8.03 10.11
C GLY A 165 7.63 7.86 11.20
N GLU A 166 8.34 8.92 11.57
CA GLU A 166 9.36 8.87 12.61
C GLU A 166 8.80 8.44 13.97
N ALA A 167 7.59 8.90 14.30
CA ALA A 167 6.90 8.48 15.52
C ALA A 167 6.55 6.98 15.49
N PHE A 168 6.03 6.48 14.38
CA PHE A 168 5.81 5.04 14.20
C PHE A 168 7.12 4.24 14.31
N GLY A 169 8.20 4.69 13.66
CA GLY A 169 9.52 4.06 13.78
C GLY A 169 10.02 4.00 15.23
N GLY A 170 9.87 5.07 15.99
CA GLY A 170 10.23 5.11 17.42
C GLY A 170 9.38 4.16 18.28
N GLU A 171 8.10 4.01 17.96
CA GLU A 171 7.21 3.02 18.60
C GLU A 171 7.64 1.59 18.25
N VAL A 172 7.94 1.31 16.98
CA VAL A 172 8.48 0.00 16.56
C VAL A 172 9.80 -0.31 17.26
N GLN A 173 10.71 0.67 17.38
CA GLN A 173 11.96 0.50 18.13
C GLN A 173 11.70 0.05 19.57
N THR A 174 10.81 0.75 20.27
CA THR A 174 10.63 0.55 21.72
C THR A 174 9.75 -0.65 22.06
N GLU A 175 8.79 -0.99 21.20
CA GLU A 175 7.75 -1.97 21.52
C GLU A 175 7.85 -3.27 20.72
N VAL A 176 8.64 -3.29 19.66
CA VAL A 176 8.89 -4.51 18.85
C VAL A 176 10.36 -4.89 18.94
N VAL A 177 11.26 -3.98 18.57
CA VAL A 177 12.70 -4.27 18.47
C VAL A 177 13.33 -4.45 19.87
N ASP A 178 13.10 -3.51 20.78
CA ASP A 178 13.60 -3.62 22.16
C ASP A 178 12.91 -4.75 22.94
N GLN A 179 11.72 -5.19 22.50
CA GLN A 179 10.93 -6.28 23.09
C GLN A 179 11.08 -7.61 22.31
N TRP A 180 12.02 -7.71 21.38
CA TRP A 180 12.10 -8.82 20.42
C TRP A 180 12.11 -10.19 21.10
N ALA A 181 12.96 -10.34 22.12
CA ALA A 181 13.07 -11.56 22.92
C ALA A 181 11.80 -11.85 23.76
N THR A 182 11.15 -10.79 24.28
CA THR A 182 9.93 -10.91 25.09
C THR A 182 8.72 -11.31 24.27
N LEU A 183 8.59 -10.79 23.05
CA LEU A 183 7.53 -11.17 22.10
C LEU A 183 7.69 -12.62 21.64
N ALA A 184 8.93 -13.15 21.64
CA ALA A 184 9.33 -14.54 21.47
C ALA A 184 8.98 -15.23 20.13
N THR A 185 7.96 -14.77 19.41
CA THR A 185 7.46 -15.41 18.19
C THR A 185 7.24 -14.38 17.07
N PRO A 186 7.44 -14.78 15.80
CA PRO A 186 7.08 -13.95 14.64
C PRO A 186 5.63 -13.46 14.71
N ALA A 187 4.71 -14.32 15.16
CA ALA A 187 3.30 -13.97 15.28
C ALA A 187 3.05 -12.81 16.27
N ALA A 188 3.63 -12.86 17.47
CA ALA A 188 3.48 -11.78 18.45
C ALA A 188 4.13 -10.47 17.97
N ARG A 189 5.26 -10.55 17.26
CA ARG A 189 5.93 -9.39 16.65
C ARG A 189 5.07 -8.76 15.56
N ARG A 190 4.48 -9.58 14.67
CA ARG A 190 3.52 -9.12 13.65
C ARG A 190 2.31 -8.47 14.30
N ASP A 191 1.70 -9.12 15.28
CA ASP A 191 0.50 -8.60 15.94
C ASP A 191 0.78 -7.23 16.57
N ARG A 192 1.95 -7.05 17.20
CA ARG A 192 2.34 -5.74 17.74
C ARG A 192 2.59 -4.69 16.65
N LEU A 193 3.28 -5.04 15.56
CA LEU A 193 3.46 -4.13 14.40
C LEU A 193 2.11 -3.67 13.82
N VAL A 194 1.19 -4.62 13.63
CA VAL A 194 -0.16 -4.33 13.10
C VAL A 194 -0.99 -3.50 14.07
N GLU A 195 -0.84 -3.68 15.38
CA GLU A 195 -1.47 -2.82 16.37
C GLU A 195 -0.97 -1.38 16.26
N LEU A 196 0.35 -1.17 16.17
CA LEU A 196 0.95 0.16 16.09
C LEU A 196 0.53 0.90 14.83
N VAL A 197 0.59 0.25 13.67
CA VAL A 197 0.16 0.87 12.41
C VAL A 197 -1.34 1.19 12.43
N ASN A 198 -2.16 0.34 13.06
CA ASN A 198 -3.60 0.58 13.18
C ASN A 198 -3.93 1.81 14.04
N GLN A 199 -3.13 2.12 15.06
CA GLN A 199 -3.30 3.36 15.83
C GLN A 199 -3.16 4.59 14.92
N ARG A 200 -2.18 4.56 14.00
CA ARG A 200 -1.94 5.62 13.00
C ARG A 200 -3.03 5.68 11.94
N LEU A 201 -3.43 4.53 11.38
CA LEU A 201 -4.53 4.45 10.41
C LEU A 201 -5.83 5.02 10.99
N VAL A 202 -6.20 4.61 12.20
CA VAL A 202 -7.42 5.09 12.88
C VAL A 202 -7.33 6.59 13.16
N ALA A 203 -6.17 7.10 13.61
CA ALA A 203 -5.95 8.53 13.80
C ALA A 203 -6.10 9.32 12.49
N ALA A 204 -5.68 8.75 11.36
CA ALA A 204 -5.87 9.31 10.03
C ALA A 204 -7.32 9.16 9.49
N GLY A 205 -8.22 8.53 10.25
CA GLY A 205 -9.60 8.26 9.84
C GLY A 205 -9.72 7.13 8.81
N VAL A 206 -8.74 6.22 8.78
CA VAL A 206 -8.72 5.02 7.94
C VAL A 206 -9.12 3.81 8.80
N PRO A 207 -9.98 2.90 8.30
CA PRO A 207 -10.33 1.71 9.05
C PRO A 207 -9.12 0.81 9.29
N ALA A 208 -9.02 0.28 10.52
CA ALA A 208 -7.99 -0.67 10.90
C ALA A 208 -7.97 -1.91 9.99
N VAL A 209 -6.78 -2.45 9.76
CA VAL A 209 -6.52 -3.70 9.03
C VAL A 209 -6.35 -4.87 9.99
N THR A 210 -6.62 -6.07 9.51
CA THR A 210 -6.22 -7.30 10.21
C THR A 210 -4.79 -7.68 9.84
N GLY A 211 -4.06 -8.35 10.74
CA GLY A 211 -2.74 -8.90 10.45
C GLY A 211 -2.83 -10.36 9.99
N ALA A 212 -2.02 -10.76 9.02
CA ALA A 212 -1.84 -12.17 8.67
C ALA A 212 -0.41 -12.46 8.20
N VAL A 213 -0.04 -13.75 8.17
CA VAL A 213 1.24 -14.18 7.61
C VAL A 213 1.19 -13.98 6.10
N ASP A 214 2.24 -13.37 5.55
CA ASP A 214 2.41 -13.34 4.09
C ASP A 214 2.74 -14.75 3.58
N PRO A 215 1.96 -15.33 2.65
CA PRO A 215 2.25 -16.65 2.08
C PRO A 215 3.56 -16.69 1.29
N VAL A 216 4.12 -15.52 0.93
CA VAL A 216 5.46 -15.36 0.37
C VAL A 216 6.40 -14.96 1.52
N PRO A 217 7.13 -15.92 2.13
CA PRO A 217 7.86 -15.68 3.39
C PRO A 217 8.96 -14.61 3.27
N VAL A 218 9.48 -14.39 2.06
CA VAL A 218 10.52 -13.40 1.75
C VAL A 218 10.00 -11.96 1.63
N ASN A 219 8.68 -11.73 1.67
CA ASN A 219 8.12 -10.36 1.68
C ASN A 219 8.12 -9.79 3.11
N SER A 220 8.61 -8.56 3.30
CA SER A 220 8.54 -7.86 4.61
C SER A 220 7.12 -7.40 4.90
N GLY A 221 6.33 -7.19 3.86
CA GLY A 221 4.89 -7.06 3.98
C GLY A 221 4.24 -6.79 2.64
N SER A 222 2.91 -6.88 2.64
CA SER A 222 2.04 -6.45 1.55
C SER A 222 0.67 -6.08 2.09
N PHE A 223 0.00 -5.11 1.47
CA PHE A 223 -1.40 -4.81 1.76
C PHE A 223 -2.34 -5.56 0.81
N ASP A 224 -3.16 -6.45 1.38
CA ASP A 224 -4.27 -7.08 0.67
C ASP A 224 -5.55 -6.27 0.85
N PHE A 225 -5.88 -5.46 -0.16
CA PHE A 225 -7.07 -4.62 -0.13
C PHE A 225 -8.39 -5.42 -0.28
N GLU A 226 -8.36 -6.65 -0.81
CA GLU A 226 -9.55 -7.49 -0.97
C GLU A 226 -10.05 -7.97 0.39
N PHE A 227 -9.11 -8.35 1.26
CA PHE A 227 -9.41 -8.77 2.63
C PHE A 227 -9.15 -7.68 3.68
N TRP A 228 -8.69 -6.50 3.26
CA TRP A 228 -8.32 -5.40 4.15
C TRP A 228 -7.32 -5.83 5.23
N THR A 229 -6.26 -6.52 4.80
CA THR A 229 -5.31 -7.23 5.66
C THR A 229 -3.88 -6.78 5.37
N MET A 230 -3.11 -6.53 6.42
CA MET A 230 -1.65 -6.38 6.38
C MET A 230 -1.00 -7.75 6.46
N LEU A 231 -0.34 -8.17 5.38
CA LEU A 231 0.45 -9.39 5.33
C LEU A 231 1.88 -9.06 5.72
N ILE A 232 2.48 -9.84 6.63
CA ILE A 232 3.89 -9.69 7.03
C ILE A 232 4.52 -11.08 7.07
N GLY A 233 5.64 -11.26 6.36
CA GLY A 233 6.33 -12.55 6.28
C GLY A 233 7.03 -12.91 7.59
N ASP A 234 6.83 -14.14 8.07
CA ASP A 234 7.42 -14.61 9.33
C ASP A 234 8.96 -14.65 9.29
N GLU A 235 9.58 -14.75 8.11
CA GLU A 235 11.04 -14.76 7.97
C GLU A 235 11.67 -13.43 8.38
N ALA A 236 11.07 -12.29 8.01
CA ALA A 236 11.51 -10.96 8.44
C ALA A 236 11.38 -10.75 9.96
N LEU A 237 10.50 -11.53 10.59
CA LEU A 237 10.22 -11.45 12.03
C LEU A 237 10.83 -12.63 12.81
N GLY A 238 11.62 -13.46 12.14
CA GLY A 238 12.22 -14.68 12.68
C GLY A 238 13.47 -14.43 13.52
N GLY A 239 14.01 -15.51 14.09
CA GLY A 239 15.27 -15.48 14.82
C GLY A 239 15.19 -14.95 16.26
N ASP A 240 16.29 -15.15 16.99
CA ASP A 240 16.45 -14.76 18.38
C ASP A 240 16.78 -13.25 18.52
N GLU A 241 17.30 -12.65 17.46
CA GLU A 241 17.69 -11.24 17.37
C GLU A 241 17.28 -10.64 16.01
N VAL A 242 17.22 -9.31 15.92
CA VAL A 242 17.07 -8.55 14.68
C VAL A 242 18.13 -7.46 14.61
N THR A 243 18.77 -7.30 13.44
CA THR A 243 19.73 -6.21 13.22
C THR A 243 19.00 -4.87 13.08
N GLN A 244 19.74 -3.76 13.24
CA GLN A 244 19.17 -2.44 13.01
C GLN A 244 18.60 -2.30 11.59
N ASP A 245 19.36 -2.72 10.59
CA ASP A 245 18.98 -2.56 9.19
C ASP A 245 17.74 -3.40 8.85
N ALA A 246 17.67 -4.65 9.32
CA ALA A 246 16.49 -5.49 9.13
C ALA A 246 15.26 -4.92 9.83
N ALA A 247 15.41 -4.38 11.04
CA ALA A 247 14.31 -3.73 11.75
C ALA A 247 13.84 -2.44 11.04
N ALA A 248 14.77 -1.64 10.52
CA ALA A 248 14.47 -0.44 9.73
C ALA A 248 13.72 -0.78 8.44
N GLU A 249 14.14 -1.84 7.73
CA GLU A 249 13.48 -2.34 6.52
C GLU A 249 12.06 -2.83 6.79
N VAL A 250 11.83 -3.53 7.91
CA VAL A 250 10.48 -3.95 8.33
C VAL A 250 9.62 -2.73 8.64
N ALA A 251 10.14 -1.75 9.39
CA ALA A 251 9.40 -0.53 9.72
C ALA A 251 9.02 0.28 8.46
N ASP A 252 9.98 0.48 7.55
CA ASP A 252 9.76 1.11 6.23
C ASP A 252 8.66 0.40 5.46
N THR A 253 8.81 -0.92 5.27
CA THR A 253 7.84 -1.72 4.50
C THR A 253 6.45 -1.68 5.11
N VAL A 254 6.31 -1.91 6.42
CA VAL A 254 4.98 -1.89 7.07
C VAL A 254 4.32 -0.51 6.93
N TYR A 255 5.09 0.58 7.06
CA TYR A 255 4.55 1.92 6.91
C TYR A 255 4.17 2.25 5.46
N HIS A 256 4.97 1.78 4.49
CA HIS A 256 4.65 1.84 3.06
C HIS A 256 3.31 1.15 2.75
N GLU A 257 3.11 -0.09 3.21
CA GLU A 257 1.85 -0.82 2.99
C GLU A 257 0.66 -0.18 3.71
N ALA A 258 0.90 0.45 4.86
CA ALA A 258 -0.09 1.24 5.56
C ALA A 258 -0.52 2.45 4.74
N ARG A 259 0.42 3.06 4.02
CA ARG A 259 0.12 4.16 3.12
C ARG A 259 -0.77 3.70 1.96
N HIS A 260 -0.55 2.51 1.39
CA HIS A 260 -1.50 1.92 0.44
C HIS A 260 -2.89 1.69 1.03
N THR A 261 -2.98 1.23 2.29
CA THR A 261 -4.27 1.12 3.00
C THR A 261 -5.01 2.47 3.04
N GLU A 262 -4.32 3.54 3.41
CA GLU A 262 -4.91 4.89 3.39
C GLU A 262 -5.35 5.28 1.97
N GLN A 263 -4.49 5.13 0.97
CA GLN A 263 -4.77 5.50 -0.41
C GLN A 263 -6.03 4.79 -0.95
N TRP A 264 -6.17 3.47 -0.72
CA TRP A 264 -7.37 2.73 -1.13
C TRP A 264 -8.63 3.23 -0.44
N PHE A 265 -8.55 3.57 0.85
CA PHE A 265 -9.68 4.15 1.56
C PHE A 265 -10.03 5.55 1.02
N ARG A 266 -9.03 6.40 0.72
CA ARG A 266 -9.26 7.71 0.11
C ARG A 266 -9.88 7.60 -1.28
N MET A 267 -9.44 6.63 -2.10
CA MET A 267 -10.09 6.33 -3.38
C MET A 267 -11.57 5.96 -3.16
N ALA A 268 -11.88 5.11 -2.18
CA ALA A 268 -13.26 4.77 -1.83
C ALA A 268 -14.08 6.00 -1.40
N GLN A 269 -13.51 6.89 -0.57
CA GLN A 269 -14.18 8.14 -0.17
C GLN A 269 -14.36 9.10 -1.36
N PHE A 270 -13.41 9.13 -2.30
CA PHE A 270 -13.55 9.86 -3.56
C PHE A 270 -14.72 9.30 -4.38
N ARG A 271 -14.85 7.97 -4.53
CA ARG A 271 -15.98 7.36 -5.23
C ARG A 271 -17.31 7.64 -4.55
N ALA A 272 -17.35 7.65 -3.22
CA ALA A 272 -18.51 8.12 -2.47
C ALA A 272 -18.88 9.58 -2.78
N SER A 273 -17.88 10.47 -2.92
CA SER A 273 -18.10 11.88 -3.33
C SER A 273 -18.69 12.03 -4.75
N GLN A 274 -18.53 11.00 -5.59
CA GLN A 274 -19.15 10.91 -6.92
C GLN A 274 -20.56 10.31 -6.89
N GLY A 275 -21.11 10.02 -5.69
CA GLY A 275 -22.44 9.46 -5.52
C GLY A 275 -22.52 7.94 -5.64
N LEU A 276 -21.38 7.25 -5.71
CA LEU A 276 -21.36 5.79 -5.79
C LEU A 276 -21.85 5.18 -4.47
N SER A 277 -22.72 4.17 -4.56
CA SER A 277 -23.23 3.46 -3.38
C SER A 277 -22.13 2.56 -2.78
N ALA A 278 -22.24 2.20 -1.49
CA ALA A 278 -21.26 1.31 -0.85
C ALA A 278 -21.10 -0.06 -1.58
N PRO A 279 -22.17 -0.74 -2.04
CA PRO A 279 -22.01 -1.92 -2.90
C PRO A 279 -21.29 -1.63 -4.21
N GLY A 280 -21.54 -0.48 -4.83
CA GLY A 280 -20.85 -0.06 -6.05
C GLY A 280 -19.36 0.22 -5.81
N ILE A 281 -19.01 0.87 -4.71
CA ILE A 281 -17.62 1.11 -4.30
C ILE A 281 -16.90 -0.21 -4.04
N ALA A 282 -17.53 -1.12 -3.27
CA ALA A 282 -16.97 -2.44 -3.00
C ALA A 282 -16.72 -3.24 -4.29
N ALA A 283 -17.68 -3.24 -5.21
CA ALA A 283 -17.54 -3.94 -6.48
C ALA A 283 -16.49 -3.30 -7.41
N GLU A 284 -16.40 -1.97 -7.44
CA GLU A 284 -15.45 -1.26 -8.31
C GLU A 284 -14.01 -1.41 -7.81
N LEU A 285 -13.79 -1.26 -6.51
CA LEU A 285 -12.44 -1.29 -5.91
C LEU A 285 -12.00 -2.69 -5.47
N GLY A 286 -12.92 -3.66 -5.42
CA GLY A 286 -12.64 -5.00 -4.90
C GLY A 286 -12.44 -5.05 -3.38
N ILE A 287 -12.86 -4.02 -2.63
CA ILE A 287 -12.69 -3.94 -1.17
C ILE A 287 -13.89 -4.50 -0.39
N PRO A 288 -13.74 -4.86 0.89
CA PRO A 288 -14.87 -5.34 1.68
C PRO A 288 -16.01 -4.32 1.78
N LEU A 289 -17.25 -4.81 1.71
CA LEU A 289 -18.45 -3.97 1.78
C LEU A 289 -18.51 -3.12 3.07
N ALA A 290 -17.97 -3.62 4.18
CA ALA A 290 -17.89 -2.87 5.43
C ALA A 290 -17.00 -1.63 5.31
N ILE A 291 -15.86 -1.75 4.63
CA ILE A 291 -14.93 -0.63 4.37
C ILE A 291 -15.58 0.37 3.42
N ALA A 292 -16.23 -0.11 2.35
CA ALA A 292 -16.96 0.75 1.43
C ALA A 292 -18.10 1.53 2.08
N ARG A 293 -18.76 0.97 3.11
CA ARG A 293 -19.77 1.69 3.92
C ARG A 293 -19.13 2.82 4.71
N GLN A 294 -18.02 2.56 5.41
CA GLN A 294 -17.31 3.59 6.17
C GLN A 294 -16.83 4.74 5.26
N ALA A 295 -16.30 4.41 4.08
CA ALA A 295 -15.90 5.42 3.10
C ALA A 295 -17.09 6.27 2.61
N ARG A 296 -18.27 5.67 2.47
CA ARG A 296 -19.51 6.37 2.10
C ARG A 296 -20.02 7.30 3.19
N ASP A 297 -19.85 6.93 4.45
CA ASP A 297 -20.31 7.72 5.59
C ASP A 297 -19.46 8.98 5.82
N ALA A 298 -18.24 9.00 5.26
CA ALA A 298 -17.34 10.14 5.27
C ALA A 298 -16.77 10.42 3.87
N PRO A 299 -17.57 10.87 2.89
CA PRO A 299 -17.08 11.13 1.54
C PRO A 299 -16.13 12.33 1.53
N LEU A 300 -15.13 12.32 0.63
CA LEU A 300 -14.29 13.50 0.43
C LEU A 300 -15.12 14.65 -0.15
N VAL A 301 -14.78 15.89 0.20
CA VAL A 301 -15.46 17.08 -0.34
C VAL A 301 -15.15 17.19 -1.83
N ARG A 302 -16.19 17.19 -2.67
CA ARG A 302 -16.05 17.32 -4.12
C ARG A 302 -15.33 18.62 -4.48
N GLY A 303 -14.31 18.54 -5.35
CA GLY A 303 -13.53 19.71 -5.78
C GLY A 303 -12.54 20.24 -4.73
N SER A 304 -12.31 19.49 -3.65
CA SER A 304 -11.22 19.76 -2.71
C SER A 304 -9.90 19.14 -3.17
N VAL A 305 -8.77 19.63 -2.65
CA VAL A 305 -7.44 19.04 -2.91
C VAL A 305 -7.35 17.56 -2.49
N PRO A 306 -7.85 17.12 -1.31
CA PRO A 306 -7.88 15.69 -0.98
C PRO A 306 -8.64 14.84 -2.00
N ALA A 307 -9.77 15.32 -2.52
CA ALA A 307 -10.51 14.62 -3.57
C ALA A 307 -9.73 14.56 -4.89
N LEU A 308 -8.97 15.61 -5.24
CA LEU A 308 -8.11 15.62 -6.42
C LEU A 308 -6.92 14.65 -6.28
N ILE A 309 -6.32 14.56 -5.09
CA ILE A 309 -5.26 13.59 -4.79
C ILE A 309 -5.79 12.16 -4.95
N ALA A 310 -6.89 11.85 -4.28
CA ALA A 310 -7.53 10.53 -4.36
C ALA A 310 -7.98 10.18 -5.77
N GLN A 311 -8.45 11.16 -6.54
CA GLN A 311 -8.74 10.97 -7.97
C GLN A 311 -7.48 10.59 -8.75
N GLY A 312 -6.33 11.20 -8.47
CA GLY A 312 -5.06 10.88 -9.11
C GLY A 312 -4.63 9.43 -8.93
N TRP A 313 -4.73 8.90 -7.72
CA TRP A 313 -4.52 7.46 -7.45
C TRP A 313 -5.57 6.61 -8.15
N TRP A 314 -6.86 6.99 -8.07
CA TRP A 314 -7.92 6.24 -8.73
C TRP A 314 -7.74 6.18 -10.25
N ASP A 315 -7.30 7.27 -10.89
CA ASP A 315 -7.03 7.27 -12.32
C ASP A 315 -5.89 6.32 -12.69
N SER A 316 -4.86 6.22 -11.84
CA SER A 316 -3.75 5.28 -12.01
C SER A 316 -4.22 3.83 -11.91
N VAL A 317 -5.00 3.51 -10.88
CA VAL A 317 -5.36 2.12 -10.56
C VAL A 317 -6.55 1.61 -11.38
N TYR A 318 -7.61 2.42 -11.51
CA TYR A 318 -8.90 2.00 -12.08
C TYR A 318 -9.36 2.86 -13.27
N GLY A 319 -8.83 4.08 -13.42
CA GLY A 319 -9.24 5.02 -14.45
C GLY A 319 -8.35 4.99 -15.69
N GLY A 320 -8.13 6.16 -16.30
CA GLY A 320 -7.45 6.27 -17.59
C GLY A 320 -5.96 5.85 -17.60
N GLY A 321 -5.34 5.74 -16.43
CA GLY A 321 -3.97 5.27 -16.25
C GLY A 321 -3.83 3.76 -16.03
N ALA A 322 -4.93 3.03 -15.82
CA ALA A 322 -4.91 1.60 -15.47
C ALA A 322 -4.12 0.74 -16.46
N ASP A 323 -4.29 0.96 -17.76
CA ASP A 323 -3.55 0.21 -18.79
C ASP A 323 -2.03 0.50 -18.75
N HIS A 324 -1.64 1.73 -18.44
CA HIS A 324 -0.22 2.08 -18.29
C HIS A 324 0.36 1.42 -17.05
N ARG A 325 -0.35 1.51 -15.93
CA ARG A 325 -0.01 0.85 -14.68
C ARG A 325 0.19 -0.65 -14.87
N GLU A 326 -0.76 -1.32 -15.53
CA GLU A 326 -0.68 -2.76 -15.78
C GLU A 326 0.54 -3.15 -16.62
N ARG A 327 0.91 -2.34 -17.62
CA ARG A 327 2.14 -2.55 -18.39
C ARG A 327 3.40 -2.40 -17.54
N VAL A 328 3.43 -1.41 -16.65
CA VAL A 328 4.56 -1.20 -15.73
C VAL A 328 4.71 -2.37 -14.77
N LEU A 329 3.61 -2.82 -14.16
CA LEU A 329 3.60 -3.98 -13.26
C LEU A 329 4.01 -5.28 -13.97
N THR A 330 3.48 -5.51 -15.18
CA THR A 330 3.86 -6.67 -15.98
C THR A 330 5.35 -6.64 -16.33
N GLU A 331 5.90 -5.47 -16.65
CA GLU A 331 7.31 -5.34 -17.02
C GLU A 331 8.24 -5.51 -15.83
N VAL A 332 7.93 -4.96 -14.64
CA VAL A 332 8.78 -5.13 -13.46
C VAL A 332 8.80 -6.60 -13.00
N GLU A 333 7.66 -7.31 -13.04
CA GLU A 333 7.58 -8.74 -12.76
C GLU A 333 8.42 -9.57 -13.76
N ALA A 334 8.28 -9.29 -15.06
CA ALA A 334 9.03 -9.97 -16.10
C ALA A 334 10.54 -9.69 -16.03
N ALA A 335 10.93 -8.45 -15.69
CA ALA A 335 12.31 -8.06 -15.54
C ALA A 335 12.95 -8.69 -14.29
N ALA A 336 12.22 -8.77 -13.18
CA ALA A 336 12.67 -9.47 -11.97
C ALA A 336 12.90 -10.96 -12.25
N THR A 337 11.93 -11.62 -12.88
CA THR A 337 12.06 -13.05 -13.28
C THR A 337 13.28 -13.28 -14.18
N ALA A 338 13.55 -12.38 -15.12
CA ALA A 338 14.71 -12.48 -16.00
C ALA A 338 16.03 -12.30 -15.23
N ARG A 339 16.11 -11.33 -14.31
CA ARG A 339 17.27 -11.10 -13.45
C ARG A 339 17.58 -12.34 -12.62
N ASP A 340 16.60 -12.87 -11.88
CA ASP A 340 16.78 -14.03 -11.00
C ASP A 340 17.23 -15.27 -11.79
N ALA A 341 16.71 -15.45 -13.02
CA ALA A 341 17.16 -16.53 -13.91
C ALA A 341 18.62 -16.35 -14.36
N THR A 342 19.05 -15.12 -14.66
CA THR A 342 20.45 -14.84 -15.01
C THR A 342 21.39 -14.92 -13.81
N GLU A 343 20.93 -14.58 -12.60
CA GLU A 343 21.67 -14.73 -11.35
C GLU A 343 21.96 -16.21 -11.08
N ALA A 344 20.93 -17.07 -11.17
CA ALA A 344 21.11 -18.52 -11.03
C ALA A 344 22.06 -19.11 -12.09
N ALA A 345 22.03 -18.59 -13.32
CA ALA A 345 22.95 -19.01 -14.37
C ALA A 345 24.41 -18.58 -14.10
N LEU A 346 24.59 -17.37 -13.56
CA LEU A 346 25.90 -16.84 -13.15
C LEU A 346 26.47 -17.62 -11.97
N GLU A 347 25.66 -17.97 -10.97
CA GLU A 347 26.07 -18.80 -9.84
C GLU A 347 26.49 -20.21 -10.29
N ALA A 348 25.75 -20.79 -11.24
CA ALA A 348 26.07 -22.11 -11.79
C ALA A 348 27.33 -22.13 -12.68
N ASP A 349 27.57 -21.06 -13.44
CA ASP A 349 28.75 -20.88 -14.30
C ASP A 349 29.20 -19.41 -14.32
N PRO A 350 30.23 -19.05 -13.53
CA PRO A 350 30.80 -17.69 -13.45
C PRO A 350 31.59 -17.25 -14.69
N SER A 351 30.99 -17.41 -15.88
CA SER A 351 31.59 -17.03 -17.15
C SER A 351 31.35 -15.54 -17.45
N PRO A 352 32.24 -14.87 -18.22
CA PRO A 352 32.02 -13.49 -18.66
C PRO A 352 30.71 -13.28 -19.43
N ALA A 353 30.20 -14.32 -20.09
CA ALA A 353 28.94 -14.26 -20.82
C ALA A 353 27.73 -14.23 -19.88
N ASN A 354 27.73 -15.05 -18.83
CA ASN A 354 26.65 -15.04 -17.83
C ASN A 354 26.67 -13.76 -17.00
N GLN A 355 27.86 -13.22 -16.70
CA GLN A 355 27.99 -11.92 -16.04
C GLN A 355 27.33 -10.82 -16.88
N ALA A 356 27.69 -10.71 -18.17
CA ALA A 356 27.10 -9.71 -19.05
C ALA A 356 25.57 -9.85 -19.21
N ALA A 357 25.06 -11.09 -19.19
CA ALA A 357 23.62 -11.34 -19.22
C ALA A 357 22.92 -10.88 -17.92
N HIS A 358 23.53 -11.16 -16.76
CA HIS A 358 23.04 -10.72 -15.46
C HIS A 358 23.05 -9.19 -15.33
N ASP A 359 24.12 -8.53 -15.79
CA ASP A 359 24.23 -7.07 -15.77
C ASP A 359 23.12 -6.43 -16.62
N ALA A 360 22.91 -6.93 -17.84
CA ALA A 360 21.86 -6.45 -18.73
C ALA A 360 20.43 -6.67 -18.16
N ALA A 361 20.20 -7.81 -17.50
CA ALA A 361 18.93 -8.10 -16.84
C ALA A 361 18.71 -7.19 -15.62
N THR A 362 19.77 -6.91 -14.86
CA THR A 362 19.77 -5.99 -13.72
C THR A 362 19.44 -4.57 -14.16
N GLU A 363 20.07 -4.05 -15.22
CA GLU A 363 19.74 -2.73 -15.75
C GLU A 363 18.28 -2.63 -16.24
N ARG A 364 17.77 -3.69 -16.89
CA ARG A 364 16.37 -3.75 -17.31
C ARG A 364 15.44 -3.69 -16.10
N PHE A 365 15.74 -4.49 -15.08
CA PHE A 365 14.97 -4.51 -13.83
C PHE A 365 14.99 -3.15 -13.13
N GLN A 366 16.15 -2.48 -13.04
CA GLN A 366 16.25 -1.14 -12.46
C GLN A 366 15.35 -0.14 -13.19
N ARG A 367 15.38 -0.10 -14.53
CA ARG A 367 14.49 0.79 -15.31
C ARG A 367 13.01 0.47 -15.10
N ALA A 368 12.66 -0.82 -15.04
CA ALA A 368 11.29 -1.26 -14.80
C ALA A 368 10.82 -0.90 -13.39
N HIS A 369 11.69 -1.07 -12.40
CA HIS A 369 11.43 -0.70 -11.01
C HIS A 369 11.29 0.81 -10.83
N ASP A 370 12.14 1.61 -11.46
CA ASP A 370 12.01 3.08 -11.45
C ASP A 370 10.67 3.51 -12.05
N ALA A 371 10.22 2.85 -13.13
CA ALA A 371 8.89 3.09 -13.68
C ALA A 371 7.76 2.70 -12.72
N TYR A 372 7.92 1.58 -12.00
CA TYR A 372 7.00 1.12 -10.96
C TYR A 372 6.89 2.11 -9.80
N ARG A 373 8.03 2.51 -9.20
CA ARG A 373 8.07 3.53 -8.13
C ARG A 373 7.55 4.89 -8.57
N ASN A 374 7.50 5.14 -9.88
CA ASN A 374 6.97 6.37 -10.45
C ASN A 374 5.45 6.33 -10.72
N LEU A 375 4.79 5.19 -10.48
CA LEU A 375 3.33 5.17 -10.44
C LEU A 375 2.82 6.08 -9.30
N PRO A 376 1.72 6.84 -9.48
CA PRO A 376 1.23 7.78 -8.49
C PRO A 376 1.10 7.29 -7.05
N GLU A 377 0.52 6.11 -6.87
CA GLU A 377 0.29 5.47 -5.57
C GLU A 377 1.58 4.95 -4.94
N GLU A 378 2.45 4.35 -5.74
CA GLU A 378 3.77 3.87 -5.33
C GLU A 378 4.70 5.02 -4.95
N ASN A 379 4.73 6.07 -5.77
CA ASN A 379 5.58 7.24 -5.57
C ASN A 379 5.31 7.95 -4.24
N ASP A 380 4.04 7.96 -3.83
CA ASP A 380 3.60 8.50 -2.56
C ASP A 380 3.90 7.53 -1.40
N ALA A 381 3.66 6.22 -1.55
CA ALA A 381 3.99 5.23 -0.53
C ALA A 381 5.49 5.15 -0.23
N TRP A 382 6.33 5.11 -1.27
CA TRP A 382 7.78 5.14 -1.14
C TRP A 382 8.32 6.43 -0.51
N ALA A 383 7.62 7.56 -0.66
CA ALA A 383 8.03 8.81 0.00
C ALA A 383 7.75 8.80 1.51
N THR A 384 6.84 7.93 1.98
CA THR A 384 6.43 7.87 3.39
C THR A 384 7.21 6.86 4.23
N GLY A 385 7.56 5.71 3.66
CA GLY A 385 8.20 4.61 4.39
C GLY A 385 9.57 4.94 5.03
N PRO A 386 10.50 5.65 4.37
CA PRO A 386 11.82 5.96 4.93
C PRO A 386 11.80 6.72 6.26
N ALA A 387 10.76 7.52 6.52
CA ALA A 387 10.59 8.20 7.81
C ALA A 387 10.41 7.21 8.97
N ALA A 388 9.74 6.08 8.74
CA ALA A 388 9.62 5.00 9.71
C ALA A 388 10.95 4.30 9.99
N ALA A 389 11.72 3.99 8.94
CA ALA A 389 13.07 3.45 9.09
C ALA A 389 13.97 4.38 9.93
N ALA A 390 13.88 5.70 9.73
CA ALA A 390 14.69 6.67 10.47
C ALA A 390 14.42 6.68 11.99
N GLY A 391 13.26 6.19 12.44
CA GLY A 391 12.95 6.00 13.86
C GLY A 391 13.64 4.78 14.49
N ILE A 392 14.18 3.86 13.69
CA ILE A 392 14.94 2.69 14.15
C ILE A 392 16.40 3.08 14.35
N THR A 393 16.86 2.97 15.59
CA THR A 393 18.18 3.47 16.02
C THR A 393 19.15 2.37 16.40
N ARG A 394 18.68 1.12 16.55
CA ARG A 394 19.48 -0.05 16.89
C ARG A 394 18.73 -1.35 16.61
N GLY A 395 19.46 -2.46 16.53
CA GLY A 395 18.88 -3.81 16.55
C GLY A 395 18.33 -4.19 17.93
N SER A 396 17.78 -5.40 18.04
CA SER A 396 17.30 -5.91 19.33
C SER A 396 18.44 -6.03 20.34
N PRO A 397 18.16 -5.86 21.65
CA PRO A 397 19.11 -6.24 22.67
C PRO A 397 19.43 -7.74 22.58
N PRO A 398 20.64 -8.17 22.96
CA PRO A 398 20.96 -9.58 23.01
C PRO A 398 20.01 -10.30 23.99
N PRO A 399 19.70 -11.59 23.78
CA PRO A 399 18.95 -12.39 24.72
C PRO A 399 19.59 -12.23 26.10
N THR A 400 18.80 -11.79 27.08
CA THR A 400 19.29 -11.86 28.46
C THR A 400 19.43 -13.33 28.79
N ASP A 401 20.66 -13.79 28.99
CA ASP A 401 20.94 -15.09 29.60
C ASP A 401 20.15 -15.11 30.91
N SER A 402 18.95 -15.70 30.89
CA SER A 402 18.27 -16.03 32.13
C SER A 402 19.24 -16.95 32.85
N PRO A 403 19.77 -16.58 34.04
CA PRO A 403 20.72 -17.43 34.73
C PRO A 403 20.03 -18.76 34.90
N ALA A 404 20.63 -19.81 34.34
CA ALA A 404 20.13 -21.17 34.41
C ALA A 404 19.71 -21.40 35.87
N GLY A 405 18.39 -21.43 36.10
CA GLY A 405 17.85 -21.56 37.43
C GLY A 405 18.49 -22.80 38.02
N THR A 406 19.30 -22.61 39.07
CA THR A 406 19.87 -23.71 39.83
C THR A 406 18.73 -24.67 40.13
N PRO A 407 18.82 -25.95 39.72
CA PRO A 407 17.76 -26.90 39.99
C PRO A 407 17.47 -26.88 41.49
N PRO A 408 16.20 -26.91 41.92
CA PRO A 408 15.87 -26.85 43.33
C PRO A 408 16.63 -27.95 44.06
N ALA A 409 17.38 -27.55 45.08
CA ALA A 409 18.12 -28.46 45.94
C ALA A 409 17.14 -29.50 46.49
N SER A 410 17.27 -30.74 46.04
CA SER A 410 16.55 -31.89 46.57
C SER A 410 17.06 -32.17 47.98
N GLY A 411 16.41 -31.55 48.96
CA GLY A 411 16.66 -31.75 50.38
C GLY A 411 15.41 -32.25 51.11
N GLY A 412 15.34 -33.56 51.37
CA GLY A 412 14.50 -34.14 52.43
C GLY A 412 13.59 -35.30 52.00
N PRO A 413 13.17 -36.15 52.96
CA PRO A 413 13.78 -37.48 53.13
C PRO A 413 12.86 -38.65 52.75
N ALA A 414 13.47 -39.83 52.65
CA ALA A 414 12.83 -41.12 52.47
C ALA A 414 11.71 -41.37 53.49
N HIS A 415 10.58 -41.93 53.05
CA HIS A 415 9.86 -43.03 53.71
C HIS A 415 8.75 -43.59 52.80
N ASP A 416 8.92 -44.87 52.46
CA ASP A 416 7.93 -45.97 52.48
C ASP A 416 6.63 -45.98 51.63
N VAL A 417 6.53 -47.12 50.89
CA VAL A 417 5.35 -48.00 50.70
C VAL A 417 4.36 -47.72 49.53
N MET A 418 4.47 -48.61 48.52
CA MET A 418 3.50 -49.03 47.48
C MET A 418 2.20 -49.62 48.10
N PRO A 419 1.05 -49.86 47.40
CA PRO A 419 0.97 -50.29 45.98
C PRO A 419 -0.25 -49.84 45.13
N GLU A 420 -0.13 -50.25 43.86
CA GLU A 420 -1.09 -50.50 42.76
C GLU A 420 -2.60 -50.52 43.09
N GLU A 421 -3.42 -49.94 42.19
CA GLU A 421 -4.42 -50.70 41.39
C GLU A 421 -5.28 -49.82 40.42
N ASN A 422 -5.48 -50.39 39.23
CA ASN A 422 -6.64 -50.29 38.32
C ASN A 422 -6.86 -49.11 37.35
N LEU A 423 -6.47 -49.40 36.10
CA LEU A 423 -7.10 -48.98 34.83
C LEU A 423 -8.51 -49.59 34.68
N PRO A 424 -9.37 -49.01 33.82
CA PRO A 424 -9.57 -49.57 32.47
C PRO A 424 -8.98 -48.74 31.33
#